data_AF-A0A350CSJ3-F1
#
_entry.id   AF-A0A350CSJ3-F1
#
_cell.length_a   1.000
_cell.length_b   1.000
_cell.length_c   1.000
_cell.angle_alpha   90.00
_cell.angle_beta   90.00
_cell.angle_gamma   90.00
#
_symmetry.space_group_name_H-M   'P 1'
#
loop_
_entity.id
_entity.type
_entity.pdbx_description
1 polymer ?
#
loop_
_entity_poly.entity_id
_entity_poly.type
_entity_poly.pdbx_seq_one_letter_code
_entity_poly.pdbx_strand_id
1 'polypeptide(L)'
;MQTRIKHTALAAVALCAGALMLQPVTAQDQRPTPTLEKRTVTPFHTLDLSGPFRVIVSAGAPSLELSGAPGALAAIESEVRGGTLYVRQKSRWGIHLGPGKKQEQVVVRIGAANLRSVSTGGSGDVELEQVGGQRFSLTSTGPGDVRARGAVRELLVTSSGSGDLDLRQLKADKLDLTMSGPGDVRAAGIGKELSARVSGSGDLEA
;
A
#
# COMPACT_ATOMS: atom_id res chain seq x y z
N MET A 1 87.02 30.89 -50.39
CA MET A 1 85.74 31.58 -50.14
C MET A 1 84.80 30.54 -49.52
N GLN A 2 84.66 30.52 -48.18
CA GLN A 2 83.50 31.06 -47.41
C GLN A 2 82.16 30.46 -47.93
N THR A 3 81.25 29.83 -47.15
CA THR A 3 80.88 30.06 -45.75
C THR A 3 80.01 28.90 -45.18
N ARG A 4 79.82 28.95 -43.85
CA ARG A 4 79.29 28.01 -42.85
C ARG A 4 77.77 27.69 -42.90
N ILE A 5 77.35 26.45 -42.57
CA ILE A 5 76.67 25.92 -41.34
C ILE A 5 75.33 26.59 -40.95
N LYS A 6 74.25 25.77 -40.78
CA LYS A 6 73.47 25.57 -39.53
C LYS A 6 72.30 24.55 -39.64
N HIS A 7 72.44 23.49 -38.84
CA HIS A 7 71.46 22.74 -38.01
C HIS A 7 69.97 23.09 -38.06
N THR A 8 69.08 22.09 -38.11
CA THR A 8 68.29 21.61 -36.95
C THR A 8 67.43 20.38 -37.28
N ALA A 9 67.50 19.38 -36.39
CA ALA A 9 66.66 18.18 -36.37
C ALA A 9 65.52 18.36 -35.36
N LEU A 10 64.34 17.79 -35.64
CA LEU A 10 63.33 17.47 -34.62
C LEU A 10 62.59 16.19 -35.05
N ALA A 11 62.88 15.07 -34.40
CA ALA A 11 62.16 13.81 -34.54
C ALA A 11 61.23 13.67 -33.33
N ALA A 12 59.92 13.58 -33.57
CA ALA A 12 58.92 13.36 -32.54
C ALA A 12 58.71 11.86 -32.32
N VAL A 13 58.98 11.38 -31.11
CA VAL A 13 58.68 10.02 -30.64
C VAL A 13 57.26 10.00 -30.10
N ALA A 14 56.37 9.23 -30.72
CA ALA A 14 55.00 9.02 -30.25
C ALA A 14 54.94 7.84 -29.27
N LEU A 15 54.63 8.11 -28.00
CA LEU A 15 54.35 7.12 -26.97
C LEU A 15 52.90 6.60 -27.13
N CYS A 16 52.71 5.33 -27.44
CA CYS A 16 51.40 4.67 -27.36
C CYS A 16 51.14 4.19 -25.92
N ALA A 17 50.30 4.91 -25.19
CA ALA A 17 49.75 4.45 -23.90
C ALA A 17 48.45 3.67 -24.16
N GLY A 18 48.48 2.35 -23.92
CA GLY A 18 47.28 1.50 -23.95
C GLY A 18 46.37 1.79 -22.76
N ALA A 19 45.28 2.52 -22.99
CA ALA A 19 44.24 2.73 -22.00
C ALA A 19 43.28 1.53 -21.98
N LEU A 20 43.33 0.74 -20.90
CA LEU A 20 42.35 -0.30 -20.59
C LEU A 20 41.02 0.39 -20.24
N MET A 21 40.08 0.40 -21.19
CA MET A 21 38.75 1.00 -21.00
C MET A 21 37.92 0.13 -20.04
N LEU A 22 37.87 0.51 -18.77
CA LEU A 22 36.84 0.06 -17.83
C LEU A 22 35.50 0.65 -18.29
N GLN A 23 34.69 -0.13 -19.00
CA GLN A 23 33.31 0.27 -19.23
C GLN A 23 32.54 0.18 -17.90
N PRO A 24 31.89 1.26 -17.43
CA PRO A 24 30.99 1.14 -16.30
C PRO A 24 29.78 0.30 -16.76
N VAL A 25 29.66 -0.91 -16.22
CA VAL A 25 28.40 -1.68 -16.28
C VAL A 25 27.42 -0.96 -15.37
N THR A 26 26.75 0.07 -15.88
CA THR A 26 25.51 0.53 -15.29
C THR A 26 24.41 -0.42 -15.77
N ALA A 27 24.25 -1.54 -15.06
CA ALA A 27 23.00 -2.26 -15.10
C ALA A 27 21.94 -1.35 -14.46
N GLN A 28 21.40 -0.45 -15.29
CA GLN A 28 20.32 0.44 -14.90
C GLN A 28 19.11 -0.46 -14.67
N ASP A 29 18.72 -0.61 -13.40
CA ASP A 29 17.56 -1.38 -12.96
C ASP A 29 16.30 -0.77 -13.61
N GLN A 30 15.96 -1.25 -14.82
CA GLN A 30 14.80 -0.82 -15.59
C GLN A 30 13.52 -1.42 -15.00
N ARG A 31 13.29 -1.24 -13.70
CA ARG A 31 11.95 -1.44 -13.17
C ARG A 31 11.07 -0.32 -13.74
N PRO A 32 9.96 -0.64 -14.41
CA PRO A 32 9.04 0.37 -14.86
C PRO A 32 8.62 1.23 -13.66
N THR A 33 8.80 2.54 -13.76
CA THR A 33 8.28 3.47 -12.76
C THR A 33 6.77 3.22 -12.64
N PRO A 34 6.25 2.97 -11.43
CA PRO A 34 4.83 2.70 -11.27
C PRO A 34 4.03 3.90 -11.78
N THR A 35 3.03 3.64 -12.62
CA THR A 35 2.14 4.67 -13.13
C THR A 35 1.24 5.15 -11.99
N LEU A 36 1.02 6.46 -11.90
CA LEU A 36 0.08 7.06 -10.96
C LEU A 36 -1.21 7.46 -11.71
N GLU A 37 -2.34 6.89 -11.30
CA GLU A 37 -3.66 7.17 -11.85
C GLU A 37 -4.54 7.78 -10.75
N LYS A 38 -5.05 8.99 -10.98
CA LYS A 38 -6.01 9.64 -10.07
C LYS A 38 -7.43 9.41 -10.58
N ARG A 39 -8.33 9.01 -9.70
CA ARG A 39 -9.75 8.81 -10.01
C ARG A 39 -10.60 9.80 -9.23
N THR A 40 -11.53 10.45 -9.93
CA THR A 40 -12.49 11.35 -9.30
C THR A 40 -13.47 10.54 -8.45
N VAL A 41 -13.70 10.99 -7.21
CA VAL A 41 -14.64 10.39 -6.28
C VAL A 41 -15.52 11.47 -5.67
N THR A 42 -16.79 11.16 -5.46
CA THR A 42 -17.67 11.99 -4.64
C THR A 42 -17.36 11.75 -3.16
N PRO A 43 -17.79 12.63 -2.23
CA PRO A 43 -17.58 12.40 -0.80
C PRO A 43 -18.19 11.08 -0.31
N PHE A 44 -17.45 10.37 0.54
CA PHE A 44 -17.85 9.11 1.15
C PHE A 44 -17.43 9.09 2.62
N HIS A 45 -18.00 8.14 3.37
CA HIS A 45 -17.73 7.96 4.80
C HIS A 45 -17.58 6.49 5.19
N THR A 46 -17.75 5.58 4.24
CA THR A 46 -17.55 4.14 4.39
C THR A 46 -16.67 3.63 3.25
N LEU A 47 -15.82 2.64 3.54
CA LEU A 47 -14.96 1.97 2.57
C LEU A 47 -15.28 0.48 2.52
N ASP A 48 -15.31 -0.06 1.32
CA ASP A 48 -15.37 -1.49 1.05
C ASP A 48 -14.21 -1.87 0.11
N LEU A 49 -13.31 -2.71 0.62
CA LEU A 49 -12.05 -3.06 -0.02
C LEU A 49 -12.03 -4.55 -0.34
N SER A 50 -11.85 -4.88 -1.62
CA SER A 50 -11.80 -6.27 -2.09
C SER A 50 -10.73 -6.46 -3.15
N GLY A 51 -9.54 -6.87 -2.73
CA GLY A 51 -8.45 -7.18 -3.66
C GLY A 51 -7.10 -7.30 -2.98
N PRO A 52 -6.05 -7.68 -3.73
CA PRO A 52 -4.69 -7.86 -3.24
C PRO A 52 -3.92 -6.54 -3.20
N PHE A 53 -4.58 -5.44 -2.83
CA PHE A 53 -4.01 -4.10 -2.89
C PHE A 53 -3.47 -3.69 -1.54
N ARG A 54 -2.28 -3.06 -1.51
CA ARG A 54 -1.89 -2.31 -0.31
C ARG A 54 -2.68 -1.01 -0.29
N VAL A 55 -3.48 -0.79 0.75
CA VAL A 55 -4.32 0.39 0.88
C VAL A 55 -3.80 1.28 2.00
N ILE A 56 -3.62 2.57 1.71
CA ILE A 56 -3.24 3.59 2.69
C ILE A 56 -4.37 4.61 2.71
N VAL A 57 -5.00 4.77 3.86
CA VAL A 57 -6.11 5.71 4.05
C VAL A 57 -5.67 6.79 5.01
N SER A 58 -5.79 8.05 4.63
CA SER A 58 -5.39 9.18 5.45
C SER A 58 -6.53 10.21 5.55
N ALA A 59 -6.55 10.96 6.65
CA ALA A 59 -7.47 12.08 6.81
C ALA A 59 -7.22 13.15 5.73
N GLY A 60 -8.27 13.60 5.05
CA GLY A 60 -8.14 14.62 4.00
C GLY A 60 -9.39 14.80 3.14
N ALA A 61 -9.27 15.63 2.10
CA ALA A 61 -10.32 15.77 1.10
C ALA A 61 -10.57 14.43 0.39
N PRO A 62 -11.81 14.14 -0.07
CA PRO A 62 -12.11 12.92 -0.82
C PRO A 62 -11.17 12.76 -2.01
N SER A 63 -10.36 11.70 -2.00
CA SER A 63 -9.42 11.42 -3.08
C SER A 63 -9.19 9.91 -3.24
N LEU A 64 -8.84 9.51 -4.46
CA LEU A 64 -8.47 8.15 -4.80
C LEU A 64 -7.31 8.18 -5.80
N GLU A 65 -6.15 7.70 -5.38
CA GLU A 65 -4.95 7.61 -6.21
C GLU A 65 -4.44 6.17 -6.22
N LEU A 66 -4.19 5.63 -7.42
CA LEU A 66 -3.74 4.27 -7.60
C LEU A 66 -2.35 4.30 -8.23
N SER A 67 -1.44 3.48 -7.72
CA SER A 67 -0.08 3.36 -8.21
C SER A 67 0.25 1.91 -8.56
N GLY A 68 0.69 1.66 -9.79
CA GLY A 68 1.00 0.32 -10.27
C GLY A 68 1.21 0.29 -11.79
N ALA A 69 1.33 -0.91 -12.36
CA ALA A 69 1.41 -1.04 -13.81
C ALA A 69 0.04 -0.80 -14.47
N PRO A 70 -0.02 -0.20 -15.67
CA PRO A 70 -1.29 0.14 -16.33
C PRO A 70 -2.29 -1.01 -16.44
N GLY A 71 -1.81 -2.23 -16.75
CA GLY A 71 -2.68 -3.41 -16.85
C GLY A 71 -3.29 -3.84 -15.52
N ALA A 72 -2.56 -3.66 -14.41
CA ALA A 72 -3.06 -3.93 -13.07
C ALA A 72 -4.10 -2.87 -12.66
N LEU A 73 -3.84 -1.58 -12.94
CA LEU A 73 -4.77 -0.48 -12.63
C LEU A 73 -6.10 -0.61 -13.38
N ALA A 74 -6.06 -1.03 -14.66
CA ALA A 74 -7.24 -1.26 -15.48
C ALA A 74 -8.15 -2.39 -14.93
N ALA A 75 -7.57 -3.35 -14.19
CA ALA A 75 -8.29 -4.45 -13.55
C ALA A 75 -8.96 -4.04 -12.24
N ILE A 76 -8.81 -2.79 -11.79
CA ILE A 76 -9.43 -2.28 -10.56
C ILE A 76 -10.68 -1.50 -10.93
N GLU A 77 -11.78 -1.82 -10.28
CA GLU A 77 -13.01 -1.05 -10.32
C GLU A 77 -13.15 -0.25 -9.03
N SER A 78 -13.57 1.00 -9.17
CA SER A 78 -13.78 1.89 -8.04
C SER A 78 -15.01 2.76 -8.28
N GLU A 79 -15.96 2.74 -7.35
CA GLU A 79 -17.19 3.53 -7.43
C GLU A 79 -17.65 4.00 -6.06
N VAL A 80 -18.28 5.17 -6.00
CA VAL A 80 -18.99 5.64 -4.79
C VAL A 80 -20.47 5.40 -4.96
N ARG A 81 -21.06 4.55 -4.12
CA ARG A 81 -22.50 4.23 -4.12
C ARG A 81 -23.04 4.28 -2.70
N GLY A 82 -24.08 5.09 -2.48
CA GLY A 82 -24.71 5.23 -1.16
C GLY A 82 -23.76 5.75 -0.07
N GLY A 83 -22.78 6.59 -0.42
CA GLY A 83 -21.77 7.10 0.52
C GLY A 83 -20.65 6.12 0.88
N THR A 84 -20.64 4.94 0.24
CA THR A 84 -19.56 3.93 0.32
C THR A 84 -18.70 4.01 -0.91
N LEU A 85 -17.38 4.15 -0.73
CA LEU A 85 -16.41 3.92 -1.81
C LEU A 85 -16.05 2.43 -1.83
N TYR A 86 -16.38 1.78 -2.94
CA TYR A 86 -15.98 0.41 -3.24
C TYR A 86 -14.69 0.46 -4.04
N VAL A 87 -13.67 -0.29 -3.62
CA VAL A 87 -12.44 -0.51 -4.40
C VAL A 87 -12.23 -2.01 -4.51
N ARG A 88 -12.48 -2.54 -5.71
CA ARG A 88 -12.51 -3.99 -5.94
C ARG A 88 -11.71 -4.43 -7.16
N GLN A 89 -11.12 -5.61 -7.07
CA GLN A 89 -10.56 -6.27 -8.24
C GLN A 89 -11.71 -6.77 -9.12
N LYS A 90 -11.70 -6.41 -10.41
CA LYS A 90 -12.67 -6.94 -11.37
C LYS A 90 -12.51 -8.46 -11.44
N SER A 91 -13.59 -9.18 -11.17
CA SER A 91 -13.60 -10.63 -11.35
C SER A 91 -13.41 -10.95 -12.82
N ARG A 92 -12.30 -11.60 -13.17
CA ARG A 92 -12.10 -12.17 -14.50
C ARG A 92 -12.60 -13.62 -14.47
N TRP A 93 -13.92 -13.80 -14.36
CA TRP A 93 -14.51 -15.12 -14.59
C TRP A 93 -14.23 -15.50 -16.05
N GLY A 94 -13.27 -16.41 -16.26
CA GLY A 94 -12.92 -16.93 -17.58
C GLY A 94 -11.43 -16.97 -17.95
N ILE A 95 -10.47 -16.72 -17.05
CA ILE A 95 -9.05 -16.81 -17.41
C ILE A 95 -8.33 -17.86 -16.57
N HIS A 96 -8.20 -19.03 -17.18
CA HIS A 96 -7.33 -20.10 -16.68
C HIS A 96 -5.87 -19.70 -16.88
N LEU A 97 -5.07 -19.88 -15.82
CA LEU A 97 -3.67 -20.34 -15.80
C LEU A 97 -2.82 -19.96 -17.03
N GLY A 98 -2.35 -18.70 -17.06
CA GLY A 98 -1.13 -18.34 -17.79
C GLY A 98 0.08 -18.39 -16.85
N PRO A 99 1.31 -18.63 -17.34
CA PRO A 99 2.49 -18.79 -16.49
C PRO A 99 2.63 -17.59 -15.56
N GLY A 100 2.88 -17.87 -14.28
CA GLY A 100 2.81 -16.96 -13.13
C GLY A 100 3.31 -15.56 -13.42
N LYS A 101 2.42 -14.70 -13.93
CA LYS A 101 2.66 -13.27 -13.95
C LYS A 101 2.76 -12.86 -12.49
N LYS A 102 3.93 -12.37 -12.08
CA LYS A 102 4.08 -11.72 -10.78
C LYS A 102 2.91 -10.74 -10.65
N GLN A 103 2.06 -10.93 -9.66
CA GLN A 103 1.06 -9.93 -9.32
C GLN A 103 1.84 -8.67 -8.93
N GLU A 104 1.81 -7.69 -9.83
CA GLU A 104 2.42 -6.40 -9.59
C GLU A 104 1.62 -5.72 -8.48
N GLN A 105 2.32 -5.33 -7.42
CA GLN A 105 1.69 -4.71 -6.26
C GLN A 105 1.07 -3.38 -6.68
N VAL A 106 -0.23 -3.24 -6.43
CA VAL A 106 -0.92 -1.96 -6.55
C VAL A 106 -1.01 -1.33 -5.16
N VAL A 107 -0.65 -0.05 -5.10
CA VAL A 107 -0.85 0.77 -3.90
C VAL A 107 -2.01 1.72 -4.15
N VAL A 108 -3.02 1.68 -3.28
CA VAL A 108 -4.19 2.54 -3.33
C VAL A 108 -4.10 3.54 -2.18
N ARG A 109 -4.10 4.84 -2.50
CA ARG A 109 -4.14 5.92 -1.52
C ARG A 109 -5.51 6.58 -1.53
N ILE A 110 -6.11 6.70 -0.35
CA ILE A 110 -7.47 7.20 -0.18
C ILE A 110 -7.46 8.33 0.83
N GLY A 111 -7.98 9.49 0.43
CA GLY A 111 -8.26 10.62 1.33
C GLY A 111 -9.70 10.62 1.77
N ALA A 112 -9.96 10.72 3.07
CA ALA A 112 -11.32 10.79 3.62
C ALA A 112 -11.38 11.67 4.88
N ALA A 113 -12.32 12.61 4.95
CA ALA A 113 -12.42 13.55 6.07
C ALA A 113 -13.18 12.99 7.28
N ASN A 114 -14.16 12.12 7.05
CA ASN A 114 -15.08 11.62 8.07
C ASN A 114 -15.32 10.12 7.92
N LEU A 115 -14.24 9.35 7.89
CA LEU A 115 -14.33 7.91 7.71
C LEU A 115 -14.90 7.24 8.98
N ARG A 116 -16.04 6.55 8.83
CA ARG A 116 -16.76 5.91 9.94
C ARG A 116 -16.69 4.38 9.89
N SER A 117 -16.46 3.81 8.72
CA SER A 117 -16.43 2.36 8.55
C SER A 117 -15.44 1.93 7.48
N VAL A 118 -14.72 0.84 7.74
CA VAL A 118 -13.91 0.12 6.75
C VAL A 118 -14.26 -1.35 6.81
N SER A 119 -14.59 -1.92 5.66
CA SER A 119 -14.74 -3.35 5.44
C SER A 119 -13.64 -3.81 4.47
N THR A 120 -12.85 -4.81 4.85
CA THR A 120 -11.85 -5.43 3.98
C THR A 120 -12.04 -6.94 3.93
N GLY A 121 -12.16 -7.46 2.72
CA GLY A 121 -12.18 -8.91 2.43
C GLY A 121 -11.04 -9.35 1.52
N GLY A 122 -10.15 -8.42 1.16
CA GLY A 122 -9.00 -8.68 0.29
C GLY A 122 -7.82 -9.32 1.01
N SER A 123 -6.83 -9.76 0.23
CA SER A 123 -5.55 -10.26 0.74
C SER A 123 -4.47 -9.19 0.86
N GLY A 124 -4.81 -7.94 0.58
CA GLY A 124 -3.89 -6.82 0.66
C GLY A 124 -3.99 -6.11 2.01
N ASP A 125 -2.84 -5.60 2.47
CA ASP A 125 -2.75 -4.92 3.75
C ASP A 125 -3.41 -3.55 3.72
N VAL A 126 -4.02 -3.16 4.84
CA VAL A 126 -4.70 -1.86 5.00
C VAL A 126 -4.05 -1.07 6.12
N GLU A 127 -3.62 0.15 5.81
CA GLU A 127 -3.09 1.13 6.75
C GLU A 127 -4.10 2.27 6.90
N LEU A 128 -4.71 2.38 8.08
CA LEU A 128 -5.64 3.44 8.43
C LEU A 128 -4.92 4.49 9.28
N GLU A 129 -4.65 5.63 8.68
CA GLU A 129 -3.96 6.75 9.29
C GLU A 129 -4.97 7.77 9.82
N GLN A 130 -4.86 8.11 11.11
CA GLN A 130 -5.62 9.17 11.76
C GLN A 130 -7.14 8.93 11.75
N VAL A 131 -7.56 7.70 12.09
CA VAL A 131 -8.96 7.39 12.33
C VAL A 131 -9.49 8.22 13.50
N GLY A 132 -10.64 8.88 13.31
CA GLY A 132 -11.19 9.78 14.30
C GLY A 132 -12.71 9.83 14.30
N GLY A 133 -13.29 10.24 15.43
CA GLY A 133 -14.73 10.50 15.57
C GLY A 133 -15.38 9.83 16.76
N GLN A 134 -16.71 9.91 16.82
CA GLN A 134 -17.48 9.34 17.92
C GLN A 134 -17.53 7.81 17.86
N ARG A 135 -17.71 7.25 16.66
CA ARG A 135 -17.80 5.81 16.45
C ARG A 135 -17.08 5.43 15.16
N PHE A 136 -16.29 4.37 15.22
CA PHE A 136 -15.62 3.78 14.07
C PHE A 136 -15.84 2.26 14.03
N SER A 137 -16.15 1.73 12.85
CA SER A 137 -16.37 0.31 12.60
C SER A 137 -15.29 -0.26 11.70
N LEU A 138 -14.64 -1.34 12.12
CA LEU A 138 -13.67 -2.08 11.34
C LEU A 138 -14.14 -3.53 11.16
N THR A 139 -14.27 -3.97 9.92
CA THR A 139 -14.58 -5.36 9.58
C THR A 139 -13.46 -5.92 8.73
N SER A 140 -12.82 -6.99 9.20
CA SER A 140 -11.78 -7.73 8.47
C SER A 140 -12.20 -9.19 8.32
N THR A 141 -12.43 -9.60 7.08
CA THR A 141 -12.81 -10.97 6.72
C THR A 141 -11.77 -11.65 5.81
N GLY A 142 -10.80 -10.88 5.32
CA GLY A 142 -9.75 -11.35 4.42
C GLY A 142 -8.48 -11.80 5.14
N PRO A 143 -7.50 -12.32 4.39
CA PRO A 143 -6.20 -12.72 4.93
C PRO A 143 -5.19 -11.57 5.02
N GLY A 144 -5.52 -10.36 4.56
CA GLY A 144 -4.63 -9.19 4.66
C GLY A 144 -4.63 -8.58 6.06
N ASP A 145 -3.50 -8.00 6.46
CA ASP A 145 -3.35 -7.37 7.78
C ASP A 145 -3.96 -5.96 7.78
N VAL A 146 -4.43 -5.52 8.95
CA VAL A 146 -4.89 -4.13 9.14
C VAL A 146 -4.08 -3.48 10.24
N ARG A 147 -3.52 -2.30 9.95
CA ARG A 147 -2.93 -1.41 10.96
C ARG A 147 -3.75 -0.15 11.06
N ALA A 148 -4.19 0.20 12.25
CA ALA A 148 -4.96 1.41 12.48
C ALA A 148 -4.35 2.28 13.57
N ARG A 149 -4.35 3.60 13.34
CA ARG A 149 -3.94 4.59 14.33
C ARG A 149 -4.87 5.79 14.36
N GLY A 150 -5.01 6.40 15.54
CA GLY A 150 -5.91 7.54 15.74
C GLY A 150 -6.56 7.56 17.11
N ALA A 151 -7.72 8.20 17.21
CA ALA A 151 -8.48 8.30 18.46
C ALA A 151 -9.99 8.38 18.20
N VAL A 152 -10.76 7.46 18.78
CA VAL A 152 -12.22 7.41 18.70
C VAL A 152 -12.85 7.28 20.07
N ARG A 153 -14.14 7.56 20.23
CA ARG A 153 -14.84 7.19 21.48
C ARG A 153 -15.21 5.71 21.50
N GLU A 154 -15.86 5.23 20.45
CA GLU A 154 -16.34 3.86 20.36
C GLU A 154 -15.75 3.17 19.13
N LEU A 155 -15.09 2.04 19.36
CA LEU A 155 -14.48 1.21 18.34
C LEU A 155 -15.22 -0.12 18.27
N LEU A 156 -15.80 -0.43 17.10
CA LEU A 156 -16.44 -1.71 16.83
C LEU A 156 -15.54 -2.49 15.89
N VAL A 157 -15.15 -3.70 16.26
CA VAL A 157 -14.25 -4.54 15.47
C VAL A 157 -14.88 -5.92 15.26
N THR A 158 -14.92 -6.34 14.01
CA THR A 158 -15.24 -7.73 13.63
C THR A 158 -14.06 -8.30 12.86
N SER A 159 -13.45 -9.35 13.40
CA SER A 159 -12.36 -10.10 12.77
C SER A 159 -12.80 -11.55 12.56
N SER A 160 -13.03 -11.93 11.30
CA SER A 160 -13.29 -13.32 10.91
C SER A 160 -12.30 -13.86 9.88
N GLY A 161 -11.39 -13.01 9.40
CA GLY A 161 -10.32 -13.38 8.49
C GLY A 161 -9.11 -14.01 9.21
N SER A 162 -8.09 -14.35 8.42
CA SER A 162 -6.83 -14.90 8.93
C SER A 162 -5.72 -13.85 9.06
N GLY A 163 -5.95 -12.61 8.63
CA GLY A 163 -5.01 -11.52 8.80
C GLY A 163 -5.07 -10.92 10.21
N ASP A 164 -3.98 -10.31 10.63
CA ASP A 164 -3.84 -9.72 11.96
C ASP A 164 -4.36 -8.28 11.98
N LEU A 165 -4.93 -7.86 13.12
CA LEU A 165 -5.31 -6.47 13.38
C LEU A 165 -4.37 -5.84 14.41
N ASP A 166 -3.54 -4.89 13.98
CA ASP A 166 -2.71 -4.06 14.85
C ASP A 166 -3.38 -2.71 15.11
N LEU A 167 -4.00 -2.62 16.29
CA LEU A 167 -4.74 -1.46 16.79
C LEU A 167 -4.01 -0.80 17.97
N ARG A 168 -2.75 -1.16 18.23
CA ARG A 168 -1.97 -0.63 19.38
C ARG A 168 -1.80 0.89 19.35
N GLN A 169 -1.85 1.48 18.16
CA GLN A 169 -1.77 2.94 17.96
C GLN A 169 -3.14 3.63 17.84
N LEU A 170 -4.24 2.90 18.04
CA LEU A 170 -5.60 3.43 18.02
C LEU A 170 -6.12 3.54 19.46
N LYS A 171 -6.44 4.76 19.88
CA LYS A 171 -7.04 5.03 21.19
C LYS A 171 -8.56 4.96 21.11
N ALA A 172 -9.19 4.28 22.06
CA ALA A 172 -10.64 4.22 22.18
C ALA A 172 -11.10 4.29 23.63
N ASP A 173 -12.21 4.98 23.91
CA ASP A 173 -12.84 4.89 25.24
C ASP A 173 -13.46 3.49 25.41
N LYS A 174 -14.14 2.99 24.38
CA LYS A 174 -14.80 1.68 24.36
C LYS A 174 -14.37 0.87 23.14
N LEU A 175 -14.07 -0.40 23.34
CA LEU A 175 -13.87 -1.40 22.28
C LEU A 175 -14.91 -2.52 22.43
N ASP A 176 -15.71 -2.74 21.38
CA ASP A 176 -16.53 -3.93 21.20
C ASP A 176 -15.93 -4.79 20.07
N LEU A 177 -15.34 -5.92 20.43
CA LEU A 177 -14.62 -6.83 19.54
C LEU A 177 -15.35 -8.16 19.41
N THR A 178 -15.57 -8.60 18.18
CA THR A 178 -15.95 -9.98 17.85
C THR A 178 -14.87 -10.61 16.99
N MET A 179 -14.29 -11.72 17.45
CA MET A 179 -13.24 -12.46 16.77
C MET A 179 -13.66 -13.93 16.59
N SER A 180 -13.76 -14.38 15.35
CA SER A 180 -14.09 -15.76 15.00
C SER A 180 -13.09 -16.41 14.04
N GLY A 181 -12.15 -15.63 13.51
CA GLY A 181 -11.08 -16.10 12.62
C GLY A 181 -9.84 -16.59 13.37
N PRO A 182 -8.84 -17.11 12.64
CA PRO A 182 -7.57 -17.54 13.20
C PRO A 182 -6.53 -16.43 13.38
N GLY A 183 -6.78 -15.21 12.87
CA GLY A 183 -5.84 -14.08 13.01
C GLY A 183 -5.89 -13.42 14.39
N ASP A 184 -4.80 -12.74 14.75
CA ASP A 184 -4.66 -12.10 16.06
C ASP A 184 -5.17 -10.66 16.06
N VAL A 185 -5.59 -10.17 17.22
CA VAL A 185 -5.92 -8.76 17.44
C VAL A 185 -5.07 -8.19 18.56
N ARG A 186 -4.33 -7.12 18.28
CA ARG A 186 -3.48 -6.40 19.24
C ARG A 186 -3.99 -4.99 19.46
N ALA A 187 -4.46 -4.68 20.66
CA ALA A 187 -4.90 -3.36 21.09
C ALA A 187 -4.11 -2.94 22.34
N ALA A 188 -3.92 -1.64 22.55
CA ALA A 188 -3.24 -1.12 23.75
C ALA A 188 -3.81 0.20 24.27
N GLY A 189 -4.68 0.85 23.49
CA GLY A 189 -5.17 2.21 23.75
C GLY A 189 -6.60 2.28 24.31
N ILE A 190 -7.07 1.24 25.02
CA ILE A 190 -8.48 1.16 25.49
C ILE A 190 -8.62 1.80 26.87
N GLY A 191 -9.49 2.81 26.99
CA GLY A 191 -9.53 3.69 28.16
C GLY A 191 -10.57 3.34 29.23
N LYS A 192 -11.75 2.82 28.85
CA LYS A 192 -12.87 2.64 29.80
C LYS A 192 -13.48 1.24 29.76
N GLU A 193 -13.79 0.73 28.58
CA GLU A 193 -14.55 -0.51 28.44
C GLU A 193 -14.01 -1.37 27.30
N LEU A 194 -13.80 -2.65 27.59
CA LEU A 194 -13.48 -3.68 26.61
C LEU A 194 -14.54 -4.79 26.71
N SER A 195 -15.32 -4.94 25.64
CA SER A 195 -16.20 -6.09 25.41
C SER A 195 -15.59 -6.92 24.30
N ALA A 196 -15.24 -8.18 24.57
CA ALA A 196 -14.65 -9.07 23.58
C ALA A 196 -15.38 -10.41 23.55
N ARG A 197 -15.75 -10.87 22.35
CA ARG A 197 -16.22 -12.23 22.09
C ARG A 197 -15.22 -12.91 21.17
N VAL A 198 -14.54 -13.92 21.68
CA VAL A 198 -13.55 -14.70 20.94
C VAL A 198 -14.05 -16.14 20.82
N SER A 199 -14.29 -16.58 19.59
CA SER A 199 -14.69 -17.95 19.24
C SER A 199 -13.82 -18.59 18.16
N GLY A 200 -12.79 -17.89 17.70
CA GLY A 200 -11.77 -18.37 16.76
C GLY A 200 -10.55 -18.98 17.46
N SER A 201 -9.51 -19.28 16.68
CA SER A 201 -8.24 -19.83 17.18
C SER A 201 -7.15 -18.79 17.37
N GLY A 202 -7.39 -17.54 16.97
CA GLY A 202 -6.43 -16.44 17.16
C GLY A 202 -6.48 -15.87 18.58
N ASP A 203 -5.47 -15.06 18.91
CA ASP A 203 -5.31 -14.45 20.22
C ASP A 203 -5.72 -12.98 20.25
N LEU A 204 -6.18 -12.54 21.42
CA LEU A 204 -6.43 -11.13 21.72
C LEU A 204 -5.41 -10.65 22.75
N GLU A 205 -4.58 -9.68 22.36
CA GLU A 205 -3.73 -8.90 23.25
C GLU A 205 -4.36 -7.51 23.43
N ALA A 206 -4.78 -7.13 24.65
CA ALA A 206 -5.49 -5.87 24.91
C ALA A 206 -5.10 -5.20 26.24
#